data_AF-A0A8J2PQT1-F1
#
_entry.id   AF-A0A8J2PQT1-F1
#
_cell.length_a   1.000
_cell.length_b   1.000
_cell.length_c   1.000
_cell.angle_alpha   90.00
_cell.angle_beta   90.00
_cell.angle_gamma   90.00
#
_symmetry.space_group_name_H-M   'P 1'
#
loop_
_entity.id
_entity.type
_entity.pdbx_description
1 polymer ?
#
loop_
_entity_poly.entity_id
_entity_poly.type
_entity_poly.pdbx_seq_one_letter_code
_entity_poly.pdbx_strand_id
1 'polypeptide(L)'
;MGTAVESVGWDISMGIANTKLGRMLLKATSSEKSLAPESMEHVAIKIFGSLYEYGDWGILKTEIPDSGKLKSRYPVGKVRNLHKLGETTKTREEFEAWIEELNQGDFKGSKYHVVKNSCIVWATLACHFLGVPYPPNWDKIRAYAKKNNKVANALGASVMSSRKSSED
;
A
#
# COMPACT_ATOMS: atom_id res chain seq x y z
N MET A 1 2.96 -27.78 3.22
CA MET A 1 3.95 -26.71 3.51
C MET A 1 3.30 -25.41 3.08
N GLY A 2 3.34 -24.37 3.92
CA GLY A 2 2.75 -23.07 3.59
C GLY A 2 3.65 -22.25 2.67
N THR A 3 3.08 -21.26 1.99
CA THR A 3 3.86 -20.25 1.24
C THR A 3 3.98 -18.98 2.06
N ALA A 4 5.21 -18.47 2.21
CA ALA A 4 5.46 -17.24 2.95
C ALA A 4 4.75 -16.03 2.31
N VAL A 5 4.12 -15.22 3.15
CA VAL A 5 3.47 -13.96 2.78
C VAL A 5 4.20 -12.80 3.46
N GLU A 6 4.57 -11.80 2.68
CA GLU A 6 5.23 -10.59 3.17
C GLU A 6 4.47 -9.35 2.68
N SER A 7 4.48 -8.27 3.45
CA SER A 7 4.09 -6.95 2.95
C SER A 7 5.31 -6.08 2.70
N VAL A 8 5.28 -5.33 1.62
CA VAL A 8 6.26 -4.29 1.30
C VAL A 8 5.60 -2.93 1.46
N GLY A 9 6.25 -2.02 2.19
CA GLY A 9 5.80 -0.64 2.35
C GLY A 9 6.81 0.35 1.79
N TRP A 10 6.36 1.27 0.95
CA TRP A 10 7.14 2.42 0.49
C TRP A 10 6.62 3.70 1.13
N ASP A 11 7.54 4.50 1.65
CA ASP A 11 7.21 5.83 2.16
C ASP A 11 6.96 6.78 0.98
N ILE A 12 5.69 7.09 0.72
CA ILE A 12 5.27 7.97 -0.37
C ILE A 12 5.25 9.44 0.05
N SER A 13 5.61 9.76 1.29
CA SER A 13 5.77 11.14 1.73
C SER A 13 7.07 11.80 1.25
N MET A 14 7.88 11.09 0.44
CA MET A 14 9.22 11.55 0.03
C MET A 14 10.14 11.87 1.23
N GLY A 15 9.92 11.20 2.36
CA GLY A 15 10.62 11.49 3.61
C GLY A 15 10.13 12.73 4.36
N ILE A 16 9.15 13.48 3.82
CA ILE A 16 8.53 14.62 4.51
C ILE A 16 7.94 14.15 5.84
N ALA A 17 7.25 13.00 5.88
CA ALA A 17 6.73 12.43 7.12
C ALA A 17 7.84 12.02 8.12
N ASN A 18 9.11 11.93 7.69
CA ASN A 18 10.25 11.65 8.58
C ASN A 18 10.95 12.94 9.05
N THR A 19 10.71 14.09 8.42
CA THR A 19 11.22 15.39 8.89
C THR A 19 10.45 15.92 10.09
N LYS A 20 11.07 16.75 10.94
CA LYS A 20 10.36 17.44 12.03
C LYS A 20 9.20 18.29 11.50
N LEU A 21 9.39 18.96 10.37
CA LEU A 21 8.40 19.84 9.76
C LEU A 21 7.21 19.07 9.18
N GLY A 22 7.45 17.96 8.47
CA GLY A 22 6.37 17.14 7.94
C GLY A 22 5.64 16.34 9.01
N ARG A 23 6.33 15.88 10.06
CA ARG A 23 5.65 15.37 11.27
C ARG A 23 4.83 16.46 11.94
N MET A 24 5.30 17.70 11.96
CA MET A 24 4.55 18.84 12.50
C MET A 24 3.33 19.15 11.63
N LEU A 25 3.41 19.11 10.30
CA LEU A 25 2.27 19.29 9.39
C LEU A 25 1.23 18.17 9.53
N LEU A 26 1.67 16.90 9.61
CA LEU A 26 0.78 15.76 9.86
C LEU A 26 0.15 15.83 11.26
N LYS A 27 0.90 16.28 12.27
CA LYS A 27 0.37 16.49 13.63
C LYS A 27 -0.53 17.70 13.75
N ALA A 28 -0.27 18.78 13.00
CA ALA A 28 -1.05 20.01 13.03
C ALA A 28 -2.38 19.90 12.28
N THR A 29 -2.46 18.97 11.32
CA THR A 29 -3.69 18.68 10.59
C THR A 29 -4.59 17.69 11.31
N SER A 30 -4.03 16.87 12.23
CA SER A 30 -4.82 15.98 13.10
C SER A 30 -5.28 16.70 14.37
N SER A 31 -6.59 16.71 14.62
CA SER A 31 -7.15 17.14 15.91
C SER A 31 -6.80 16.19 17.07
N GLU A 32 -6.26 15.00 16.80
CA GLU A 32 -5.85 14.01 17.80
C GLU A 32 -4.41 13.50 17.53
N LYS A 33 -3.48 13.83 18.42
CA LYS A 33 -2.04 13.44 18.29
C LYS A 33 -1.81 11.93 18.27
N SER A 34 -2.70 11.13 18.86
CA SER A 34 -2.62 9.66 18.94
C SER A 34 -2.91 8.95 17.61
N LEU A 35 -3.48 9.65 16.63
CA LEU A 35 -3.84 9.08 15.33
C LEU A 35 -2.87 9.44 14.20
N ALA A 36 -1.85 10.24 14.47
CA ALA A 36 -0.85 10.57 13.44
C ALA A 36 -0.05 9.32 13.05
N PRO A 37 -0.08 8.88 11.79
CA PRO A 37 0.65 7.70 11.37
C PRO A 37 2.15 7.98 11.35
N GLU A 38 2.95 6.93 11.54
CA GLU A 38 4.41 7.03 11.50
C GLU A 38 4.95 7.36 10.10
N SER A 39 4.15 7.07 9.07
CA SER A 39 4.33 7.46 7.67
C SER A 39 3.06 7.30 6.87
N MET A 40 3.02 7.97 5.73
CA MET A 40 2.12 7.64 4.64
C MET A 40 2.80 6.57 3.78
N GLU A 41 2.22 5.38 3.74
CA GLU A 41 2.79 4.23 3.04
C GLU A 41 1.93 3.86 1.83
N HIS A 42 2.59 3.59 0.70
CA HIS A 42 2.02 2.70 -0.33
C HIS A 42 2.44 1.29 0.01
N VAL A 43 1.53 0.31 -0.13
CA VAL A 43 1.77 -1.07 0.30
C VAL A 43 1.48 -2.07 -0.80
N ALA A 44 2.23 -3.17 -0.77
CA ALA A 44 2.07 -4.31 -1.66
C ALA A 44 2.18 -5.63 -0.88
N ILE A 45 1.60 -6.69 -1.43
CA ILE A 45 1.74 -8.06 -0.92
C ILE A 45 2.73 -8.81 -1.79
N LYS A 46 3.77 -9.37 -1.17
CA LYS A 46 4.75 -10.25 -1.79
C LYS A 46 4.41 -11.69 -1.46
N ILE A 47 4.15 -12.49 -2.50
CA ILE A 47 3.78 -13.91 -2.39
C ILE A 47 4.04 -14.60 -3.73
N PHE A 48 4.32 -15.92 -3.70
CA PHE A 48 4.55 -16.74 -4.89
C PHE A 48 5.64 -16.23 -5.86
N GLY A 49 6.63 -15.49 -5.35
CA GLY A 49 7.71 -14.90 -6.15
C GLY A 49 7.35 -13.55 -6.80
N SER A 50 6.12 -13.07 -6.61
CA SER A 50 5.63 -11.84 -7.23
C SER A 50 5.21 -10.82 -6.18
N LEU A 51 5.13 -9.57 -6.62
CA LEU A 51 4.65 -8.43 -5.85
C LEU A 51 3.32 -7.95 -6.45
N TYR A 52 2.30 -7.84 -5.60
CA TYR A 52 0.97 -7.38 -5.98
C TYR A 52 0.67 -6.06 -5.29
N GLU A 53 0.24 -5.06 -6.05
CA GLU A 53 -0.08 -3.73 -5.54
C GLU A 53 -1.35 -3.18 -6.18
N TYR A 54 -2.18 -2.46 -5.42
CA TYR A 54 -3.38 -1.83 -5.93
C TYR A 54 -3.19 -0.32 -6.12
N GLY A 55 -3.60 0.17 -7.29
CA GLY A 55 -3.56 1.59 -7.63
C GLY A 55 -4.64 1.98 -8.65
N ASP A 56 -4.42 3.12 -9.29
CA ASP A 56 -5.27 3.71 -10.33
C ASP A 56 -5.36 2.89 -11.63
N TRP A 57 -4.50 1.88 -11.78
CA TRP A 57 -4.51 0.91 -12.88
C TRP A 57 -5.12 -0.43 -12.51
N GLY A 58 -5.63 -0.56 -11.28
CA GLY A 58 -6.08 -1.82 -10.72
C GLY A 58 -4.98 -2.47 -9.89
N ILE A 59 -5.16 -3.76 -9.63
CA ILE A 59 -4.19 -4.62 -8.97
C ILE A 59 -3.19 -5.06 -10.03
N LEU A 60 -1.93 -4.67 -9.85
CA LEU A 60 -0.83 -4.99 -10.74
C LEU A 60 0.05 -6.07 -10.11
N LYS A 61 0.49 -7.01 -10.95
CA LYS A 61 1.51 -8.00 -10.64
C LYS A 61 2.86 -7.55 -11.18
N THR A 62 3.90 -7.65 -10.36
CA THR A 62 5.28 -7.41 -10.76
C THR A 62 6.12 -8.61 -10.32
N GLU A 63 6.82 -9.24 -11.26
CA GLU A 63 7.76 -10.31 -10.91
C GLU A 63 8.96 -9.71 -10.17
N ILE A 64 9.37 -10.38 -9.08
CA ILE A 64 10.55 -9.95 -8.32
C ILE A 64 11.77 -10.59 -8.97
N PRO A 65 12.71 -9.80 -9.51
CA PRO A 65 13.89 -10.37 -10.16
C PRO A 65 14.71 -11.19 -9.16
N ASP A 66 15.37 -12.26 -9.63
CA ASP A 66 16.16 -13.20 -8.82
C ASP A 66 17.24 -12.53 -7.95
N SER A 67 17.67 -11.33 -8.34
CA SER A 67 18.57 -10.48 -7.54
C SER A 67 17.98 -10.00 -6.20
N GLY A 68 16.68 -10.23 -5.94
CA GLY A 68 15.98 -9.88 -4.70
C GLY A 68 15.75 -8.37 -4.49
N LYS A 69 16.24 -7.52 -5.40
CA LYS A 69 16.08 -6.06 -5.30
C LYS A 69 14.67 -5.64 -5.70
N LEU A 70 13.85 -5.36 -4.69
CA LEU A 70 12.54 -4.71 -4.88
C LEU A 70 12.75 -3.28 -5.40
N LYS A 71 12.33 -3.03 -6.63
CA LYS A 71 12.23 -1.68 -7.17
C LYS A 71 10.80 -1.20 -7.00
N SER A 72 10.63 -0.05 -6.35
CA SER A 72 9.33 0.63 -6.35
C SER A 72 9.02 1.09 -7.77
N ARG A 73 7.76 0.95 -8.22
CA ARG A 73 7.27 1.68 -9.40
C ARG A 73 7.06 3.17 -9.12
N TYR A 74 7.16 3.59 -7.86
CA TYR A 74 7.09 4.99 -7.46
C TYR A 74 8.53 5.53 -7.30
N PRO A 75 9.00 6.41 -8.20
CA PRO A 75 10.41 6.82 -8.28
C PRO A 75 10.94 7.51 -7.00
N VAL A 76 10.05 8.02 -6.16
CA VAL A 76 10.37 8.70 -4.89
C VAL A 76 10.22 7.82 -3.65
N GLY A 77 9.72 6.59 -3.78
CA GLY A 77 9.45 5.68 -2.66
C GLY A 77 10.67 4.87 -2.26
N LYS A 78 11.29 5.19 -1.11
CA LYS A 78 12.25 4.27 -0.48
C LYS A 78 11.48 3.12 0.15
N VAL A 79 11.95 1.88 -0.06
CA VAL A 79 11.46 0.71 0.70
C VAL A 79 11.70 1.01 2.17
N ARG A 80 10.61 1.15 2.92
CA ARG A 80 10.66 1.43 4.36
C ARG A 80 10.61 0.14 5.14
N ASN A 81 9.70 -0.74 4.74
CA ASN A 81 9.33 -1.89 5.55
C ASN A 81 9.17 -3.16 4.71
N LEU A 82 9.72 -4.25 5.23
CA LEU A 82 9.44 -5.63 4.83
C LEU A 82 8.91 -6.34 6.07
N HIS A 83 7.61 -6.64 6.09
CA HIS A 83 7.01 -7.37 7.20
C HIS A 83 6.69 -8.80 6.76
N LYS A 84 7.21 -9.77 7.49
CA LYS A 84 6.71 -11.15 7.41
C LYS A 84 5.34 -11.19 8.06
N LEU A 85 4.33 -11.58 7.30
CA LEU A 85 2.94 -11.65 7.77
C LEU A 85 2.58 -13.05 8.24
N GLY A 86 3.18 -14.09 7.65
CA GLY A 86 2.95 -15.47 8.01
C GLY A 86 3.10 -16.39 6.82
N GLU A 87 2.43 -17.53 6.87
CA GLU A 87 2.34 -18.47 5.76
C GLU A 87 0.87 -18.71 5.40
N THR A 88 0.60 -18.90 4.12
CA THR A 88 -0.72 -19.28 3.62
C THR A 88 -0.73 -20.73 3.11
N THR A 89 -1.89 -21.37 3.18
CA THR A 89 -2.17 -22.63 2.49
C THR A 89 -2.86 -22.43 1.14
N LYS A 90 -3.18 -21.18 0.76
CA LYS A 90 -3.76 -20.86 -0.55
C LYS A 90 -2.76 -21.16 -1.66
N THR A 91 -3.25 -21.61 -2.80
CA THR A 91 -2.43 -21.80 -4.00
C THR A 91 -2.27 -20.50 -4.78
N ARG A 92 -1.34 -20.49 -5.73
CA ARG A 92 -1.17 -19.36 -6.65
C ARG A 92 -2.43 -19.14 -7.48
N GLU A 93 -3.02 -20.20 -7.99
CA GLU A 93 -4.20 -20.17 -8.86
C GLU A 93 -5.42 -19.63 -8.12
N GLU A 94 -5.64 -20.05 -6.87
CA GLU A 94 -6.71 -19.50 -6.02
C GLU A 94 -6.55 -17.99 -5.81
N PHE A 95 -5.31 -17.55 -5.55
CA PHE A 95 -5.03 -16.13 -5.29
C PHE A 95 -5.14 -15.29 -6.56
N GLU A 96 -4.65 -15.76 -7.69
CA GLU A 96 -4.72 -15.04 -8.96
C GLU A 96 -6.15 -14.97 -9.50
N ALA A 97 -6.95 -16.04 -9.34
CA ALA A 97 -8.38 -16.00 -9.67
C ALA A 97 -9.14 -14.97 -8.83
N TRP A 98 -8.85 -14.90 -7.53
CA TRP A 98 -9.42 -13.91 -6.63
C TRP A 98 -9.02 -12.47 -7.00
N ILE A 99 -7.76 -12.25 -7.41
CA ILE A 99 -7.30 -10.94 -7.89
C ILE A 99 -8.06 -10.53 -9.15
N GLU A 100 -8.22 -11.44 -10.12
CA GLU A 100 -8.91 -11.14 -11.38
C GLU A 100 -10.37 -10.72 -11.12
N GLU A 101 -11.08 -11.44 -10.25
CA GLU A 101 -12.44 -11.07 -9.83
C GLU A 101 -12.49 -9.65 -9.25
N LEU A 102 -11.56 -9.32 -8.34
CA LEU A 102 -11.49 -7.99 -7.73
C LEU A 102 -11.15 -6.90 -8.75
N ASN A 103 -10.28 -7.18 -9.72
CA ASN A 103 -9.88 -6.25 -10.78
C ASN A 103 -11.03 -5.89 -11.73
N GLN A 104 -12.00 -6.79 -11.89
CA GLN A 104 -13.23 -6.54 -12.66
C GLN A 104 -14.30 -5.83 -11.81
N GLY A 105 -14.26 -6.01 -10.48
CA GLY A 105 -15.23 -5.49 -9.53
C GLY A 105 -14.79 -4.20 -8.83
N ASP A 106 -14.59 -4.30 -7.51
CA ASP A 106 -14.38 -3.15 -6.62
C ASP A 106 -12.96 -2.60 -6.63
N PHE A 107 -12.00 -3.37 -7.14
CA PHE A 107 -10.60 -2.97 -7.25
C PHE A 107 -10.16 -2.75 -8.68
N LYS A 108 -11.11 -2.42 -9.59
CA LYS A 108 -10.72 -1.81 -10.87
C LYS A 108 -10.00 -0.49 -10.63
N GLY A 109 -9.06 -0.14 -11.51
CA GLY A 109 -8.25 1.07 -11.36
C GLY A 109 -9.04 2.37 -11.24
N SER A 110 -10.11 2.50 -12.03
CA SER A 110 -11.01 3.67 -11.97
C SER A 110 -11.81 3.81 -10.67
N LYS A 111 -11.78 2.81 -9.78
CA LYS A 111 -12.36 2.88 -8.43
C LYS A 111 -11.34 3.24 -7.34
N TYR A 112 -10.07 3.48 -7.70
CA TYR A 112 -9.04 3.81 -6.72
C TYR A 112 -9.38 5.12 -5.99
N HIS A 113 -9.34 5.08 -4.67
CA HIS A 113 -9.56 6.23 -3.82
C HIS A 113 -8.69 6.13 -2.56
N VAL A 114 -7.83 7.11 -2.36
CA VAL A 114 -6.77 7.10 -1.33
C VAL A 114 -7.27 6.90 0.11
N VAL A 115 -8.51 7.31 0.40
CA VAL A 115 -9.20 7.05 1.68
C VAL A 115 -10.11 5.81 1.65
N LYS A 116 -11.02 5.69 0.67
CA LYS A 116 -12.12 4.72 0.71
C LYS A 116 -11.75 3.36 0.12
N ASN A 117 -10.89 3.35 -0.89
CA ASN A 117 -10.54 2.18 -1.69
C ASN A 117 -9.08 2.29 -2.13
N SER A 118 -8.17 2.13 -1.17
CA SER A 118 -6.74 2.38 -1.32
C SER A 118 -5.92 1.09 -1.30
N CYS A 119 -4.62 1.19 -1.57
CA CYS A 119 -3.69 0.06 -1.48
C CYS A 119 -3.72 -0.65 -0.12
N ILE A 120 -3.92 0.09 0.97
CA ILE A 120 -4.04 -0.49 2.32
C ILE A 120 -5.36 -1.25 2.49
N VAL A 121 -6.47 -0.74 1.96
CA VAL A 121 -7.77 -1.44 1.99
C VAL A 121 -7.66 -2.77 1.25
N TRP A 122 -7.12 -2.72 0.03
CA TRP A 122 -6.86 -3.91 -0.76
C TRP A 122 -5.94 -4.92 -0.04
N ALA A 123 -4.79 -4.45 0.47
CA ALA A 123 -3.81 -5.32 1.12
C ALA A 123 -4.38 -5.97 2.39
N THR A 124 -5.27 -5.27 3.12
CA THR A 124 -5.99 -5.84 4.26
C THR A 124 -6.89 -7.00 3.82
N LEU A 125 -7.64 -6.84 2.72
CA LEU A 125 -8.47 -7.91 2.16
C LEU A 125 -7.62 -9.09 1.68
N ALA A 126 -6.46 -8.82 1.06
CA ALA A 126 -5.53 -9.86 0.64
C ALA A 126 -5.01 -10.65 1.84
N CYS A 127 -4.66 -9.99 2.95
CA CYS A 127 -4.25 -10.67 4.18
C CYS A 127 -5.37 -11.59 4.72
N HIS A 128 -6.61 -11.11 4.74
CA HIS A 128 -7.77 -11.92 5.14
C HIS A 128 -7.98 -13.13 4.23
N PHE A 129 -7.93 -12.95 2.90
CA PHE A 129 -8.08 -14.04 1.93
C PHE A 129 -6.99 -15.11 2.11
N LEU A 130 -5.75 -14.66 2.33
CA LEU A 130 -4.59 -15.52 2.52
C LEU A 130 -4.53 -16.15 3.92
N GLY A 131 -5.39 -15.75 4.85
CA GLY A 131 -5.41 -16.27 6.22
C GLY A 131 -4.23 -15.83 7.08
N VAL A 132 -3.65 -14.66 6.79
CA VAL A 132 -2.52 -14.09 7.54
C VAL A 132 -2.91 -12.77 8.22
N PRO A 133 -2.28 -12.39 9.34
CA PRO A 133 -2.49 -11.08 9.95
C PRO A 133 -1.97 -9.96 9.05
N TYR A 134 -2.50 -8.75 9.23
CA TYR A 134 -1.96 -7.53 8.63
C TYR A 134 -1.33 -6.62 9.69
N PRO A 135 -0.41 -5.70 9.31
CA PRO A 135 0.23 -4.79 10.25
C PRO A 135 -0.76 -3.83 10.95
N PRO A 136 -0.75 -3.71 12.29
CA PRO A 136 -1.64 -2.79 13.02
C PRO A 136 -1.49 -1.29 12.65
N ASN A 137 -0.35 -0.90 12.06
CA ASN A 137 -0.16 0.47 11.58
C ASN A 137 -1.13 0.84 10.44
N TRP A 138 -1.61 -0.14 9.68
CA TRP A 138 -2.54 0.08 8.57
C TRP A 138 -3.87 0.66 9.04
N ASP A 139 -4.39 0.20 10.18
CA ASP A 139 -5.61 0.77 10.78
C ASP A 139 -5.40 2.22 11.22
N LYS A 140 -4.22 2.55 11.76
CA LYS A 140 -3.88 3.94 12.11
C LYS A 140 -3.86 4.84 10.88
N ILE A 141 -3.24 4.39 9.79
CA ILE A 141 -3.20 5.15 8.53
C ILE A 141 -4.62 5.35 7.97
N ARG A 142 -5.46 4.31 7.99
CA ARG A 142 -6.86 4.40 7.51
C ARG A 142 -7.69 5.34 8.38
N ALA A 143 -7.58 5.24 9.70
CA ALA A 143 -8.28 6.12 10.64
C ALA A 143 -7.85 7.58 10.44
N TYR A 144 -6.54 7.83 10.28
CA TYR A 144 -6.02 9.14 9.96
C TYR A 144 -6.55 9.68 8.64
N ALA A 145 -6.50 8.89 7.57
CA ALA A 145 -6.96 9.28 6.24
C ALA A 145 -8.47 9.63 6.23
N LYS A 146 -9.28 8.90 7.00
CA LYS A 146 -10.72 9.17 7.15
C LYS A 146 -10.99 10.49 7.86
N LYS A 147 -10.26 10.79 8.94
CA LYS A 147 -10.40 12.06 9.68
C LYS A 147 -9.80 13.25 8.91
N ASN A 148 -8.74 13.02 8.13
CA ASN A 148 -7.97 14.04 7.42
C ASN A 148 -8.12 13.96 5.89
N ASN A 149 -9.33 13.66 5.41
CA ASN A 149 -9.60 13.32 4.01
C ASN A 149 -9.05 14.36 3.01
N LYS A 150 -9.17 15.67 3.31
CA LYS A 150 -8.61 16.74 2.45
C LYS A 150 -7.09 16.61 2.28
N VAL A 151 -6.36 16.38 3.38
CA VAL A 151 -4.90 16.23 3.38
C VAL A 151 -4.49 14.93 2.70
N ALA A 152 -5.20 13.84 2.99
CA ALA A 152 -4.97 12.55 2.35
C ALA A 152 -5.16 12.61 0.83
N ASN A 153 -6.20 13.31 0.35
CA ASN A 153 -6.44 13.53 -1.07
C ASN A 153 -5.34 14.39 -1.72
N ALA A 154 -4.90 15.46 -1.05
CA ALA A 154 -3.83 16.31 -1.57
C ALA A 154 -2.50 15.55 -1.71
N LEU A 155 -2.13 14.74 -0.71
CA LEU A 155 -0.94 13.89 -0.76
C LEU A 155 -1.07 12.82 -1.85
N GLY A 156 -2.22 12.17 -1.94
CA GLY A 156 -2.49 11.17 -2.97
C GLY A 156 -2.43 11.72 -4.39
N ALA A 157 -2.98 12.91 -4.64
CA ALA A 157 -2.91 13.58 -5.93
C ALA A 157 -1.46 13.94 -6.32
N SER A 158 -0.64 14.37 -5.37
CA SER A 158 0.78 14.66 -5.60
C SER A 158 1.57 13.42 -6.01
N VAL A 159 1.34 12.27 -5.35
CA VAL A 159 1.98 10.99 -5.69
C VAL A 159 1.57 10.52 -7.08
N MET A 160 0.28 10.61 -7.41
CA MET A 160 -0.24 10.28 -8.75
C MET A 160 0.36 11.16 -9.85
N SER A 161 0.51 12.47 -9.59
CA SER A 161 1.12 13.40 -10.55
C SER A 161 2.60 13.10 -10.79
N SER A 162 3.34 12.72 -9.74
CA SER A 162 4.77 12.37 -9.86
C SER A 162 5.03 11.09 -10.65
N ARG A 163 4.03 10.21 -10.76
CA ARG A 163 4.09 8.96 -11.52
C ARG A 163 3.97 9.20 -13.02
N LYS A 164 3.14 10.16 -13.45
CA LYS A 164 3.02 10.53 -14.87
C LYS A 164 4.30 11.16 -15.42
N SER A 165 4.98 11.99 -14.64
CA SER A 165 6.20 12.68 -15.07
C SER A 165 7.45 11.78 -15.18
N SER A 166 7.38 10.51 -14.76
CA SER A 166 8.48 9.55 -14.90
C SER A 166 8.34 8.63 -16.12
N GLU A 167 7.27 8.80 -16.90
CA GLU A 167 6.99 8.03 -18.11
C GLU A 167 7.13 8.89 -19.40
N ASP A 168 7.52 10.16 -19.25
CA ASP A 168 7.92 11.10 -20.32
C ASP A 168 9.46 11.23 -20.37
#